data_AF-A0A4Y2IRG2-F1
#
_entry.id   AF-A0A4Y2IRG2-F1
#
_cell.length_a   1.000
_cell.length_b   1.000
_cell.length_c   1.000
_cell.angle_alpha   90.00
_cell.angle_beta   90.00
_cell.angle_gamma   90.00
#
_symmetry.space_group_name_H-M   'P 1'
#
loop_
_entity.id
_entity.type
_entity.pdbx_description
1 polymer ?
#
loop_
_entity_poly.entity_id
_entity_poly.type
_entity_poly.pdbx_seq_one_letter_code
_entity_poly.pdbx_strand_id
1 'polypeptide(L)'
;MYTVFQAELTALHEAVIYASHLPNHNTSKIHVDNRASIMASSNSKSTNETARKIFKILLSNPRIKVSWVKAHAGNIGNERADQLAKDATKHGQPYSHTKISKPHVKGLLRKRMLEEWQTSWKNDDTGRKIYNIMPSVSLRPTNWIREDVIFFSQHGPFPAYLQRFHLSDSDYCSCGGIGTALH
;
A
#
# COMPACT_ATOMS: atom_id res chain seq x y z
N MET A 1 -7.71 -5.11 9.68
CA MET A 1 -6.75 -6.21 9.41
C MET A 1 -5.38 -5.75 9.86
N TYR A 2 -4.79 -6.40 10.86
CA TYR A 2 -3.45 -6.10 11.36
C TYR A 2 -2.42 -6.94 10.60
N THR A 3 -1.32 -6.33 10.18
CA THR A 3 -0.19 -7.11 9.66
C THR A 3 0.56 -7.76 10.81
N VAL A 4 1.19 -8.91 10.57
CA VAL A 4 2.05 -9.59 11.56
C VAL A 4 3.08 -8.60 12.11
N PHE A 5 3.75 -7.83 11.24
CA PHE A 5 4.71 -6.81 11.66
C PHE A 5 4.13 -5.76 12.63
N GLN A 6 2.90 -5.29 12.39
CA GLN A 6 2.27 -4.33 13.31
C GLN A 6 1.95 -4.95 14.67
N ALA A 7 1.49 -6.21 14.69
CA ALA A 7 1.22 -6.92 15.94
C ALA A 7 2.50 -7.11 16.75
N GLU A 8 3.56 -7.62 16.12
CA GLU A 8 4.88 -7.84 16.71
C GLU A 8 5.51 -6.55 17.26
N LEU A 9 5.44 -5.47 16.48
CA LEU A 9 5.98 -4.18 16.90
C LEU A 9 5.17 -3.57 18.05
N THR A 10 3.86 -3.81 18.09
CA THR A 10 2.99 -3.36 19.21
C THR A 10 3.29 -4.16 20.48
N ALA A 11 3.45 -5.48 20.38
CA ALA A 11 3.85 -6.31 21.51
C ALA A 11 5.21 -5.88 22.08
N LEU A 12 6.18 -5.59 21.22
CA LEU A 12 7.47 -5.04 21.64
C LEU A 12 7.34 -3.67 22.32
N HIS A 13 6.47 -2.79 21.81
CA HIS A 13 6.21 -1.49 22.41
C HIS A 13 5.67 -1.62 23.84
N GLU A 14 4.67 -2.47 24.06
CA GLU A 14 4.13 -2.75 25.38
C GLU A 14 5.18 -3.36 26.32
N ALA A 15 5.98 -4.32 25.82
CA ALA A 15 7.04 -4.94 26.62
C ALA A 15 8.10 -3.93 27.07
N VAL A 16 8.48 -2.99 26.20
CA VAL A 16 9.47 -1.94 26.50
C VAL A 16 8.89 -0.90 27.48
N ILE A 17 7.62 -0.52 27.32
CA ILE A 17 6.91 0.35 28.29
C ILE A 17 6.86 -0.34 29.65
N TYR A 18 6.44 -1.60 29.70
CA TYR A 18 6.37 -2.35 30.94
C TYR A 18 7.75 -2.43 31.62
N ALA A 19 8.79 -2.77 30.85
CA ALA A 19 10.15 -2.88 31.36
C ALA A 19 10.72 -1.54 31.86
N SER A 20 10.30 -0.39 31.31
CA SER A 20 10.75 0.94 31.80
C SER A 20 10.15 1.33 33.14
N HIS A 21 9.06 0.67 33.57
CA HIS A 21 8.45 0.91 34.88
C HIS A 21 8.91 -0.08 35.95
N LEU A 22 9.74 -1.07 35.60
CA LEU A 22 10.27 -2.03 36.57
C LEU A 22 11.30 -1.36 37.50
N PRO A 23 11.40 -1.79 38.78
CA PRO A 23 12.36 -1.26 39.74
C PRO A 23 13.81 -1.31 39.22
N ASN A 24 14.55 -0.23 39.46
CA ASN A 24 15.84 0.08 38.86
C ASN A 24 17.04 -0.79 39.31
N HIS A 25 16.81 -2.00 39.82
CA HIS A 25 17.88 -2.82 40.40
C HIS A 25 18.51 -3.81 39.41
N ASN A 26 17.79 -4.28 38.39
CA ASN A 26 18.28 -5.30 37.46
C ASN A 26 18.21 -4.88 35.98
N THR A 27 19.04 -5.53 35.15
CA THR A 27 18.98 -5.41 33.69
C THR A 27 17.80 -6.23 33.17
N SER A 28 16.86 -5.59 32.47
CA SER A 28 15.71 -6.25 31.86
C SER A 28 16.05 -6.72 30.46
N LYS A 29 15.87 -8.01 30.16
CA LYS A 29 16.11 -8.56 28.82
C LYS A 29 14.79 -8.96 28.16
N ILE A 30 14.51 -8.37 27.02
CA ILE A 30 13.34 -8.66 26.17
C ILE A 30 13.81 -9.53 25.01
N HIS A 31 13.14 -10.66 24.83
CA HIS A 31 13.39 -11.60 23.74
C HIS A 31 12.31 -11.42 22.66
N VAL A 32 12.73 -11.30 21.41
CA VAL A 32 11.84 -11.06 20.25
C VAL A 32 12.29 -11.97 19.11
N ASP A 33 11.37 -12.70 18.49
CA ASP A 33 11.67 -13.54 17.33
C ASP A 33 11.52 -12.82 15.98
N ASN A 34 10.77 -11.72 15.96
CA ASN A 34 10.64 -10.85 14.79
C ASN A 34 11.85 -9.90 14.61
N ARG A 35 12.77 -10.27 13.71
CA ARG A 35 13.94 -9.43 13.37
C ARG A 35 13.57 -8.06 12.81
N ALA A 36 12.50 -7.96 12.03
CA ALA A 36 12.08 -6.70 11.43
C ALA A 36 11.67 -5.68 12.51
N SER A 37 10.98 -6.13 13.57
CA SER A 37 10.60 -5.30 14.71
C SER A 37 11.83 -4.77 15.46
N ILE A 38 12.84 -5.62 15.69
CA ILE A 38 14.12 -5.20 16.29
C ILE A 38 14.79 -4.13 15.42
N MET A 39 14.99 -4.42 14.12
CA MET A 39 15.65 -3.50 13.19
C MET A 39 14.93 -2.15 13.09
N ALA A 40 13.60 -2.17 13.00
CA ALA A 40 12.80 -0.96 12.94
C ALA A 40 12.95 -0.13 14.22
N SER A 41 12.96 -0.78 15.39
CA SER A 41 13.05 -0.16 16.70
C SER A 41 14.44 0.35 17.06
N SER A 42 15.49 -0.18 16.43
CA SER A 42 16.86 0.31 16.55
C SER A 42 17.16 1.50 15.62
N ASN A 43 16.24 1.89 14.75
CA ASN A 43 16.43 2.97 13.78
C ASN A 43 15.67 4.25 14.19
N SER A 44 16.41 5.28 14.61
CA SER A 44 15.85 6.60 14.97
C SER A 44 15.08 7.28 13.83
N LYS A 45 15.40 6.96 12.58
CA LYS A 45 14.79 7.51 11.35
C LYS A 45 13.67 6.63 10.78
N SER A 46 13.19 5.64 11.54
CA SER A 46 12.10 4.77 11.10
C SER A 46 10.86 5.59 10.69
N THR A 47 10.25 5.25 9.56
CA THR A 47 9.00 5.88 9.10
C THR A 47 7.81 5.50 9.99
N ASN A 48 7.92 4.39 10.73
CA ASN A 48 6.91 3.90 11.66
C ASN A 48 6.96 4.65 13.01
N GLU A 49 5.83 5.23 13.42
CA GLU A 49 5.74 6.00 14.67
C GLU A 49 5.99 5.17 15.93
N THR A 50 5.43 3.95 16.00
CA THR A 50 5.62 3.02 17.11
C THR A 50 7.10 2.64 17.26
N ALA A 51 7.77 2.35 16.14
CA ALA A 51 9.21 2.06 16.16
C ALA A 51 10.04 3.22 16.71
N ARG A 52 9.70 4.47 16.35
CA ARG A 52 10.37 5.66 16.91
C ARG A 52 10.09 5.84 18.40
N LYS A 53 8.90 5.49 18.89
CA LYS A 53 8.58 5.50 20.34
C LYS A 53 9.42 4.47 21.09
N ILE A 54 9.51 3.24 20.57
CA ILE A 54 10.37 2.18 21.14
C ILE A 54 11.82 2.66 21.19
N PHE A 55 12.35 3.20 20.09
CA PHE A 55 13.72 3.73 20.03
C PHE A 55 13.98 4.74 21.16
N LYS A 56 13.07 5.71 21.37
CA LYS A 56 13.20 6.72 22.43
C LYS A 56 13.22 6.10 23.82
N ILE A 57 12.33 5.14 24.10
CA ILE A 57 12.29 4.50 25.42
C ILE A 57 13.57 3.71 25.67
N LEU A 58 14.05 2.95 24.69
CA LEU A 58 15.31 2.19 24.80
C LEU A 58 16.51 3.12 25.00
N LEU A 59 16.54 4.27 24.34
CA LEU A 59 17.60 5.27 24.50
C LEU A 59 17.61 5.86 25.93
N SER A 60 16.44 6.13 26.50
CA SER A 60 16.30 6.63 27.88
C SER A 60 16.51 5.55 28.94
N ASN A 61 16.49 4.26 28.57
CA ASN A 61 16.56 3.13 29.50
C ASN A 61 17.65 2.14 29.07
N PRO A 62 18.95 2.46 29.25
CA PRO A 62 20.08 1.66 28.74
C PRO A 62 20.17 0.24 29.34
N ARG A 63 19.46 -0.02 30.45
CA ARG A 63 19.35 -1.32 31.12
C ARG A 63 18.34 -2.25 30.47
N ILE A 64 17.48 -1.75 29.59
CA ILE A 64 16.56 -2.60 28.82
C ILE A 64 17.32 -3.08 27.59
N LYS A 65 17.51 -4.40 27.47
CA LYS A 65 18.18 -5.04 26.35
C LYS A 65 17.17 -5.82 25.52
N VAL A 66 17.08 -5.51 24.24
CA VAL A 66 16.28 -6.28 23.28
C VAL A 66 17.21 -7.25 22.55
N SER A 67 16.85 -8.52 22.49
CA SER A 67 17.65 -9.55 21.83
C SER A 67 16.80 -10.48 20.98
N TRP A 68 17.37 -10.91 19.86
CA TRP A 68 16.69 -11.84 18.96
C TRP A 68 16.72 -13.26 19.51
N VAL A 69 15.60 -13.98 19.39
CA VAL A 69 15.51 -15.43 19.64
C VAL A 69 14.92 -16.13 18.44
N LYS A 70 15.22 -17.42 18.28
CA LYS A 70 14.67 -18.22 17.19
C LYS A 70 13.25 -18.68 17.57
N ALA A 71 12.28 -18.43 16.68
CA ALA A 71 10.93 -18.97 16.79
C ALA A 71 10.94 -20.52 16.73
N HIS A 72 10.02 -21.16 17.44
CA HIS A 72 9.81 -22.62 17.43
C HIS A 72 11.08 -23.44 17.72
N ALA A 73 11.87 -22.99 18.68
CA ALA A 73 13.15 -23.62 19.06
C ALA A 73 13.16 -24.16 20.50
N GLY A 74 11.99 -24.42 21.11
CA GLY A 74 11.90 -24.90 22.49
C GLY A 74 12.05 -23.80 23.56
N ASN A 75 12.00 -22.52 23.17
CA ASN A 75 12.03 -21.43 24.14
C ASN A 75 10.65 -21.26 24.77
N ILE A 76 10.49 -21.75 26.00
CA ILE A 76 9.21 -21.75 26.74
C ILE A 76 8.56 -20.35 26.78
N GLY A 77 9.36 -19.30 26.95
CA GLY A 77 8.88 -17.92 26.98
C GLY A 77 8.32 -17.47 25.63
N ASN A 78 9.05 -17.72 24.54
CA ASN A 78 8.61 -17.39 23.18
C ASN A 78 7.36 -18.18 22.79
N GLU A 79 7.35 -19.49 23.07
CA GLU A 79 6.22 -20.36 22.74
C GLU A 79 4.95 -19.96 23.50
N ARG A 80 5.10 -19.55 24.77
CA ARG A 80 4.01 -18.98 25.54
C ARG A 80 3.53 -17.65 24.97
N ALA A 81 4.43 -16.77 24.52
CA ALA A 81 4.07 -15.52 23.87
C ALA A 81 3.32 -15.76 22.54
N ASP A 82 3.77 -16.71 21.72
CA ASP A 82 3.11 -17.13 20.48
C ASP A 82 1.70 -17.66 20.75
N GLN A 83 1.54 -18.48 21.79
CA GLN A 83 0.24 -19.02 22.18
C GLN A 83 -0.71 -17.91 22.64
N LEU A 84 -0.24 -16.98 23.48
CA LEU A 84 -1.03 -15.83 23.91
C LEU A 84 -1.42 -14.93 22.73
N ALA A 85 -0.52 -14.72 21.77
CA ALA A 85 -0.82 -13.97 20.56
C ALA A 85 -1.91 -14.66 19.73
N LYS A 86 -1.83 -15.98 19.55
CA LYS A 86 -2.86 -16.78 18.85
C LYS A 86 -4.21 -16.70 19.56
N ASP A 87 -4.24 -16.82 20.88
CA ASP A 87 -5.48 -16.75 21.65
C ASP A 87 -6.10 -15.35 21.59
N ALA A 88 -5.29 -14.30 21.60
CA ALA A 88 -5.73 -12.92 21.41
C ALA A 88 -6.36 -12.69 20.02
N THR A 89 -5.95 -13.42 18.97
CA THR A 89 -6.63 -13.31 17.65
C THR A 89 -8.05 -13.88 17.66
N LYS A 90 -8.36 -14.83 18.55
CA LYS A 90 -9.67 -15.50 18.62
C LYS A 90 -10.60 -14.85 19.63
N HIS A 91 -10.04 -14.42 20.77
CA HIS A 91 -10.81 -13.99 21.94
C HIS A 91 -10.43 -12.60 22.45
N GLY A 92 -9.41 -11.97 21.87
CA GLY A 92 -8.91 -10.67 22.30
C GLY A 92 -9.82 -9.52 21.89
N GLN A 93 -9.74 -8.42 22.64
CA GLN A 93 -10.36 -7.17 22.23
C GLN A 93 -9.49 -6.43 21.20
N PRO A 94 -10.10 -5.68 20.26
CA PRO A 94 -9.35 -4.86 19.32
C PRO A 94 -8.47 -3.85 20.05
N TYR A 95 -7.17 -3.85 19.75
CA TYR A 95 -6.25 -2.85 20.29
C TYR A 95 -6.61 -1.46 19.74
N SER A 96 -7.11 -0.57 20.61
CA SER A 96 -7.76 0.70 20.26
C SER A 96 -6.79 1.81 19.81
N HIS A 97 -5.47 1.62 19.97
CA HIS A 97 -4.46 2.67 19.77
C HIS A 97 -3.75 2.67 18.40
N THR A 98 -4.09 1.74 17.51
CA THR A 98 -3.41 1.62 16.22
C THR A 98 -4.17 2.37 15.11
N LYS A 99 -3.67 3.57 14.79
CA LYS A 99 -4.11 4.30 13.59
C LYS A 99 -3.86 3.43 12.34
N ILE A 100 -4.87 3.31 11.48
CA ILE A 100 -4.74 2.64 10.18
C ILE A 100 -3.57 3.29 9.43
N SER A 101 -2.65 2.47 8.91
CA SER A 101 -1.47 3.00 8.24
C SER A 101 -1.86 3.77 6.97
N LYS A 102 -1.24 4.93 6.72
CA LYS A 102 -1.47 5.70 5.49
C LYS A 102 -1.31 4.85 4.21
N PRO A 103 -0.29 3.96 4.09
CA PRO A 103 -0.17 3.07 2.92
C PRO A 103 -1.37 2.13 2.76
N HIS A 104 -1.94 1.62 3.85
CA HIS A 104 -3.12 0.76 3.80
C HIS A 104 -4.34 1.52 3.30
N VAL A 105 -4.61 2.71 3.85
CA VAL A 105 -5.71 3.57 3.37
C VAL A 105 -5.51 3.92 1.90
N LYS A 106 -4.30 4.32 1.50
CA LYS A 106 -3.97 4.63 0.10
C LYS A 106 -4.19 3.42 -0.81
N GLY A 107 -3.83 2.21 -0.36
CA GLY A 107 -4.08 0.97 -1.08
C GLY A 107 -5.57 0.69 -1.27
N LEU A 108 -6.38 0.87 -0.22
CA LEU A 108 -7.83 0.70 -0.28
C LEU A 108 -8.49 1.69 -1.24
N LEU A 109 -8.11 2.97 -1.15
CA LEU A 109 -8.60 4.01 -2.05
C LEU A 109 -8.23 3.74 -3.50
N ARG A 110 -6.96 3.35 -3.76
CA ARG A 110 -6.50 3.01 -5.11
C ARG A 110 -7.24 1.80 -5.69
N LYS A 111 -7.56 0.80 -4.86
CA LYS A 111 -8.35 -0.36 -5.27
C LYS A 111 -9.77 0.06 -5.67
N ARG A 112 -10.47 0.81 -4.81
CA ARG A 112 -11.84 1.28 -5.10
C ARG A 112 -11.87 2.16 -6.35
N MET A 113 -10.94 3.10 -6.47
CA MET A 113 -10.82 3.97 -7.65
C MET A 113 -10.64 3.15 -8.94
N LEU A 114 -9.81 2.10 -8.93
CA LEU A 114 -9.63 1.22 -10.08
C LEU A 114 -10.88 0.41 -10.41
N GLU A 115 -11.61 -0.08 -9.41
CA GLU A 115 -12.86 -0.82 -9.60
C GLU A 115 -13.96 0.07 -10.21
N GLU A 116 -14.11 1.28 -9.69
CA GLU A 116 -15.05 2.28 -10.23
C GLU A 116 -14.66 2.68 -11.66
N TRP A 117 -13.38 3.00 -11.90
CA TRP A 117 -12.90 3.35 -13.23
C TRP A 117 -13.09 2.20 -14.23
N GLN A 118 -12.81 0.96 -13.84
CA GLN A 118 -13.04 -0.20 -14.69
C GLN A 118 -14.53 -0.41 -15.00
N THR A 119 -15.41 -0.10 -14.05
CA THR A 119 -16.86 -0.22 -14.22
C THR A 119 -17.38 0.80 -15.22
N SER A 120 -17.02 2.08 -15.07
CA SER A 120 -17.29 3.11 -16.08
C SER A 120 -16.69 2.74 -17.43
N TRP A 121 -15.44 2.23 -17.44
CA TRP A 121 -14.80 1.82 -18.69
C TRP A 121 -15.53 0.69 -19.41
N LYS A 122 -16.23 -0.20 -18.70
CA LYS A 122 -17.03 -1.26 -19.32
C LYS A 122 -18.38 -0.77 -19.84
N ASN A 123 -19.01 0.18 -19.14
CA ASN A 123 -20.42 0.51 -19.34
C ASN A 123 -20.67 1.79 -20.14
N ASP A 124 -19.73 2.73 -20.16
CA ASP A 124 -19.90 4.01 -20.86
C ASP A 124 -19.75 3.84 -22.38
N ASP A 125 -20.23 4.77 -23.21
CA ASP A 125 -20.04 4.71 -24.67
C ASP A 125 -18.81 5.49 -25.17
N THR A 126 -18.28 6.39 -24.35
CA THR A 126 -17.09 7.17 -24.73
C THR A 126 -15.87 6.27 -24.86
N GLY A 127 -15.11 6.43 -25.95
CA GLY A 127 -13.86 5.71 -26.15
C GLY A 127 -13.99 4.22 -26.49
N ARG A 128 -15.17 3.72 -26.91
CA ARG A 128 -15.39 2.29 -27.22
C ARG A 128 -14.36 1.68 -28.18
N LYS A 129 -13.87 2.44 -29.17
CA LYS A 129 -12.81 1.96 -30.09
C LYS A 129 -11.52 1.62 -29.33
N ILE A 130 -11.14 2.42 -28.33
CA ILE A 130 -9.99 2.14 -27.47
C ILE A 130 -10.30 0.98 -26.52
N TYR A 131 -11.52 0.87 -26.00
CA TYR A 131 -11.93 -0.25 -25.14
C TYR A 131 -11.73 -1.62 -25.83
N ASN A 132 -12.03 -1.71 -27.12
CA ASN A 132 -11.85 -2.94 -27.89
C ASN A 132 -10.37 -3.38 -28.00
N ILE A 133 -9.43 -2.44 -27.87
CA ILE A 133 -7.99 -2.71 -27.88
C ILE A 133 -7.49 -2.93 -26.44
N MET A 134 -8.04 -2.17 -25.49
CA MET A 134 -7.62 -2.13 -24.09
C MET A 134 -8.84 -2.21 -23.16
N PRO A 135 -9.39 -3.41 -22.92
CA PRO A 135 -10.61 -3.57 -22.15
C PRO A 135 -10.40 -3.34 -20.64
N SER A 136 -9.15 -3.36 -20.19
CA SER A 136 -8.79 -3.22 -18.78
C SER A 136 -8.07 -1.90 -18.51
N VAL A 137 -8.51 -1.17 -17.49
CA VAL A 137 -7.86 0.05 -17.04
C VAL A 137 -6.58 -0.30 -16.26
N SER A 138 -5.56 0.54 -16.40
CA SER A 138 -4.28 0.34 -15.75
C SER A 138 -3.67 1.67 -15.35
N LEU A 139 -2.96 1.67 -14.22
CA LEU A 139 -2.15 2.80 -13.78
C LEU A 139 -0.71 2.71 -14.30
N ARG A 140 -0.37 1.63 -14.99
CA ARG A 140 0.90 1.52 -15.71
C ARG A 140 0.73 2.15 -17.08
N PRO A 141 1.65 3.03 -17.50
CA PRO A 141 1.65 3.55 -18.86
C PRO A 141 1.70 2.39 -19.87
N THR A 142 1.02 2.58 -20.98
CA THR A 142 1.07 1.67 -22.13
C THR A 142 2.31 2.01 -22.95
N ASN A 143 2.86 1.03 -23.67
CA ASN A 143 4.02 1.25 -24.54
C ASN A 143 3.64 1.91 -25.88
N TRP A 144 2.54 2.65 -25.92
CA TRP A 144 2.07 3.32 -27.13
C TRP A 144 2.96 4.54 -27.41
N ILE A 145 3.43 4.65 -28.64
CA ILE A 145 4.10 5.87 -29.09
C ILE A 145 3.07 6.97 -29.37
N ARG A 146 3.54 8.20 -29.59
CA ARG A 146 2.66 9.35 -29.81
C ARG A 146 1.70 9.12 -30.99
N GLU A 147 2.22 8.51 -32.04
CA GLU A 147 1.51 8.19 -33.28
C GLU A 147 0.38 7.19 -33.02
N ASP A 148 0.61 6.17 -32.20
CA ASP A 148 -0.42 5.20 -31.78
C ASP A 148 -1.54 5.90 -31.01
N VAL A 149 -1.18 6.79 -30.08
CA VAL A 149 -2.16 7.53 -29.28
C VAL A 149 -3.02 8.41 -30.19
N ILE A 150 -2.42 9.17 -31.11
CA ILE A 150 -3.11 10.01 -32.10
C ILE A 150 -4.05 9.16 -32.97
N PHE A 151 -3.54 8.04 -33.48
CA PHE A 151 -4.28 7.16 -34.37
C PHE A 151 -5.47 6.50 -33.68
N PHE A 152 -5.27 5.79 -32.57
CA PHE A 152 -6.32 5.02 -31.90
C PHE A 152 -7.34 5.90 -31.19
N SER A 153 -6.94 7.07 -30.71
CA SER A 153 -7.89 8.05 -30.16
C SER A 153 -8.62 8.84 -31.26
N GLN A 154 -8.17 8.74 -32.51
CA GLN A 154 -8.57 9.61 -33.62
C GLN A 154 -8.36 11.10 -33.32
N HIS A 155 -7.38 11.43 -32.47
CA HIS A 155 -6.96 12.81 -32.24
C HIS A 155 -5.86 13.15 -33.23
N GLY A 156 -6.08 14.09 -34.15
CA GLY A 156 -5.06 14.42 -35.14
C GLY A 156 -5.59 15.22 -36.32
N PRO A 157 -4.83 15.33 -37.41
CA PRO A 157 -5.21 16.06 -38.62
C PRO A 157 -6.25 15.28 -39.47
N PHE A 158 -7.19 14.61 -38.82
CA PHE A 158 -8.26 13.87 -39.48
C PHE A 158 -9.47 14.79 -39.67
N PRO A 159 -10.05 14.93 -40.88
CA PRO A 159 -11.22 15.78 -41.13
C PRO A 159 -12.34 15.60 -40.11
N ALA A 160 -12.69 14.36 -39.74
CA ALA A 160 -13.72 14.08 -38.74
C ALA A 160 -13.36 14.61 -37.33
N TYR A 161 -12.08 14.60 -36.98
CA TYR A 161 -11.61 15.19 -35.73
C TYR A 161 -11.68 16.71 -35.77
N LEU A 162 -11.20 17.32 -36.85
CA LEU A 162 -11.18 18.78 -37.01
C LEU A 162 -12.59 19.36 -37.00
N GLN A 163 -13.54 18.73 -37.69
CA GLN A 163 -14.94 19.16 -37.68
C GLN A 163 -15.56 19.07 -36.27
N ARG A 164 -15.32 17.96 -35.55
CA ARG A 164 -15.82 17.78 -34.17
C ARG A 164 -15.38 18.89 -33.21
N PHE A 165 -14.19 19.46 -33.43
CA PHE A 165 -13.65 20.57 -32.64
C PHE A 165 -13.86 21.94 -33.27
N HIS A 166 -14.71 22.05 -34.29
CA HIS A 166 -15.03 23.29 -34.99
C HIS A 166 -13.79 23.98 -35.60
N LEU A 167 -12.80 23.19 -36.02
CA LEU A 167 -11.61 23.63 -36.75
C LEU A 167 -11.75 23.47 -38.27
N SER A 168 -12.83 22.82 -38.71
CA SER A 168 -13.21 22.65 -40.11
C SER A 168 -14.73 22.54 -40.22
N ASP A 169 -15.28 22.90 -41.38
CA ASP A 169 -16.73 22.84 -41.65
C ASP A 169 -17.18 21.45 -42.13
N SER A 170 -16.26 20.56 -42.50
CA SER A 170 -16.56 19.26 -43.12
C SER A 170 -15.70 18.15 -42.52
N ASP A 171 -16.29 16.97 -42.30
CA ASP A 171 -15.60 15.73 -41.99
C ASP A 171 -15.20 14.92 -43.22
N TYR A 172 -15.51 15.39 -44.43
CA TYR A 172 -15.20 14.68 -45.66
C TYR A 172 -13.76 14.89 -46.13
N CYS A 173 -13.17 13.81 -46.62
CA CYS A 173 -11.94 13.80 -47.39
C CYS A 173 -12.21 14.22 -48.86
N SER A 174 -11.15 14.57 -49.59
CA SER A 174 -11.20 14.90 -51.03
C SER A 174 -11.76 13.76 -51.91
N CYS A 175 -11.67 12.51 -51.44
CA CYS A 175 -12.26 11.34 -52.11
C CYS A 175 -13.76 11.13 -51.81
N GLY A 176 -14.36 11.98 -50.97
CA GLY A 176 -15.79 11.94 -50.63
C GLY A 176 -16.17 10.99 -49.48
N GLY A 177 -15.21 10.31 -48.85
CA GLY A 177 -15.45 9.54 -47.62
C GLY A 177 -15.20 10.35 -46.34
N ILE A 178 -15.62 9.84 -45.18
CA ILE A 178 -15.41 10.49 -43.88
C ILE A 178 -13.93 10.33 -43.46
N GLY A 179 -13.22 11.43 -43.30
CA GLY A 179 -11.80 11.47 -42.94
C GLY A 179 -11.54 11.09 -41.47
N THR A 180 -11.65 9.80 -41.15
CA THR A 180 -11.20 9.22 -39.87
C THR A 180 -9.78 8.65 -39.98
N ALA A 181 -9.18 8.21 -38.87
CA ALA A 181 -7.87 7.57 -38.88
C ALA A 181 -7.81 6.25 -39.68
N LEU A 182 -8.95 5.59 -39.88
CA LEU A 182 -9.05 4.29 -40.58
C LEU A 182 -9.62 4.41 -42.00
N HIS A 183 -9.91 5.63 -42.45
CA HIS A 183 -10.42 5.90 -43.79
C HIS A 183 -9.29 5.93 -44.82
#